data_AF-A0A1H9X587-F1
#
_entry.id   AF-A0A1H9X587-F1
#
_cell.length_a   1.000
_cell.length_b   1.000
_cell.length_c   1.000
_cell.angle_alpha   90.00
_cell.angle_beta   90.00
_cell.angle_gamma   90.00
#
_symmetry.space_group_name_H-M   'P 1'
#
loop_
_entity.id
_entity.type
_entity.pdbx_description
1 polymer ?
#
loop_
_entity_poly.entity_id
_entity_poly.type
_entity_poly.pdbx_seq_one_letter_code
_entity_poly.pdbx_strand_id
1 'polypeptide(L)'
;MANASTIDGWRQAPRLTSFSAFFDRTAGGLDGMPDVAVPRPDLSMLDFDVECAVFFDTQKALWGAFDSHYFASIPFRLEEECRLGAATLSFALNRWMSKSSPATLYTLGAGTGCLARTLGVLGGGRIKTLCCSPTAANQTAFNRRRGSEHAHFFLGPFFELDDARYASDDALEPFSEGFDILLEDTTFQMYGSDRVQQLDFIMPRIRDGGLLIQVQKLSHPDRDLYDARERQKDDLFKPRYFSRANISGKKSEILDTMVDFQVDLEATTNALRSFFRYSVATWNSGNFYTIVSSNSRSSILAFTSLLKRPALPPAYCYAELPLVLVDTSSDPIGAVLHWRGDVGHASHRTAA
;
A
#
# COMPACT_ATOMS: atom_id res chain seq x y z
N MET A 1 9.12 -3.83 20.91
CA MET A 1 10.20 -3.68 19.91
C MET A 1 10.66 -5.06 19.45
N ALA A 2 10.83 -5.25 18.14
CA ALA A 2 11.43 -6.45 17.57
C ALA A 2 12.81 -6.72 18.21
N ASN A 3 13.08 -7.97 18.56
CA ASN A 3 14.34 -8.34 19.19
C ASN A 3 15.48 -8.38 18.14
N ALA A 4 16.74 -8.39 18.61
CA ALA A 4 17.91 -8.39 17.73
C ALA A 4 17.92 -9.56 16.73
N SER A 5 17.53 -10.76 17.16
CA SER A 5 17.45 -11.94 16.29
C SER A 5 16.46 -11.76 15.14
N THR A 6 15.30 -11.16 15.41
CA THR A 6 14.32 -10.82 14.36
C THR A 6 14.89 -9.83 13.36
N ILE A 7 15.54 -8.76 13.82
CA ILE A 7 16.15 -7.76 12.94
C ILE A 7 17.26 -8.37 12.10
N ASP A 8 18.10 -9.22 12.68
CA ASP A 8 19.15 -9.95 11.96
C ASP A 8 18.56 -10.88 10.89
N GLY A 9 17.41 -11.52 11.19
CA GLY A 9 16.63 -12.26 10.20
C GLY A 9 16.20 -11.38 9.03
N TRP A 10 15.65 -10.20 9.29
CA TRP A 10 15.26 -9.26 8.23
C TRP A 10 16.46 -8.73 7.43
N ARG A 11 17.65 -8.63 8.03
CA ARG A 11 18.89 -8.26 7.30
C ARG A 11 19.31 -9.31 6.27
N GLN A 12 19.00 -10.58 6.53
CA GLN A 12 19.27 -11.69 5.59
C GLN A 12 18.14 -11.92 4.58
N ALA A 13 17.02 -11.20 4.71
CA ALA A 13 15.87 -11.43 3.87
C ALA A 13 16.16 -11.16 2.38
N PRO A 14 15.48 -11.88 1.47
CA PRO A 14 15.61 -11.74 0.02
C PRO A 14 15.57 -10.31 -0.49
N ARG A 15 14.78 -9.41 0.13
CA ARG A 15 14.77 -7.99 -0.25
C ARG A 15 16.15 -7.36 -0.30
N LEU A 16 17.02 -7.74 0.62
CA LEU A 16 18.38 -7.22 0.80
C LEU A 16 19.44 -8.14 0.19
N THR A 17 19.10 -9.41 -0.04
CA THR A 17 20.01 -10.43 -0.57
C THR A 17 19.62 -10.82 -2.00
N SER A 18 18.93 -11.94 -2.19
CA SER A 18 18.69 -12.57 -3.51
C SER A 18 17.85 -11.71 -4.47
N PHE A 19 16.97 -10.84 -3.99
CA PHE A 19 16.14 -9.97 -4.84
C PHE A 19 16.78 -8.60 -5.12
N SER A 20 17.89 -8.26 -4.46
CA SER A 20 18.50 -6.93 -4.54
C SER A 20 18.79 -6.50 -5.99
N ALA A 21 19.42 -7.39 -6.78
CA ALA A 21 19.76 -7.14 -8.18
C ALA A 21 18.51 -6.99 -9.06
N PHE A 22 17.46 -7.77 -8.82
CA PHE A 22 16.20 -7.63 -9.54
C PHE A 22 15.56 -6.26 -9.31
N PHE A 23 15.46 -5.83 -8.04
CA PHE A 23 14.89 -4.53 -7.71
C PHE A 23 15.72 -3.38 -8.28
N ASP A 24 17.05 -3.50 -8.24
CA ASP A 24 17.95 -2.50 -8.81
C ASP A 24 17.79 -2.37 -10.33
N ARG A 25 17.80 -3.50 -11.07
CA ARG A 25 17.60 -3.52 -12.52
C ARG A 25 16.22 -3.02 -12.93
N THR A 26 15.17 -3.42 -12.21
CA THR A 26 13.79 -3.00 -12.51
C THR A 26 13.60 -1.50 -12.23
N ALA A 27 14.16 -0.99 -11.13
CA ALA A 27 14.17 0.43 -10.81
C ALA A 27 14.95 1.26 -11.83
N GLY A 28 16.08 0.73 -12.32
CA GLY A 28 16.87 1.32 -13.39
C GLY A 28 16.23 1.22 -14.79
N GLY A 29 15.14 0.47 -14.94
CA GLY A 29 14.47 0.25 -16.23
C GLY A 29 15.22 -0.67 -17.18
N LEU A 30 16.12 -1.49 -16.66
CA LEU A 30 16.92 -2.46 -17.43
C LEU A 30 16.18 -3.78 -17.68
N ASP A 31 15.19 -4.09 -16.84
CA ASP A 31 14.47 -5.36 -16.87
C ASP A 31 13.05 -5.23 -16.31
N GLY A 32 12.23 -6.25 -16.50
CA GLY A 32 10.92 -6.39 -15.89
C GLY A 32 9.82 -5.52 -16.50
N MET A 33 10.12 -4.64 -17.46
CA MET A 33 9.18 -3.68 -18.04
C MET A 33 8.09 -4.33 -18.88
N PRO A 34 6.86 -3.76 -18.92
CA PRO A 34 5.83 -4.20 -19.84
C PRO A 34 6.24 -3.92 -21.29
N ASP A 35 6.13 -4.93 -22.15
CA ASP A 35 6.55 -4.92 -23.55
C ASP A 35 5.38 -4.93 -24.55
N VAL A 36 4.14 -5.08 -24.07
CA VAL A 36 2.92 -5.05 -24.91
C VAL A 36 2.21 -3.70 -24.83
N ALA A 37 1.97 -3.18 -23.63
CA ALA A 37 1.28 -1.91 -23.45
C ALA A 37 1.67 -1.24 -22.14
N VAL A 38 1.50 0.09 -22.09
CA VAL A 38 1.72 0.88 -20.88
C VAL A 38 0.45 0.84 -20.00
N PRO A 39 0.55 0.55 -18.69
CA PRO A 39 -0.60 0.59 -17.80
C PRO A 39 -1.29 1.95 -17.78
N ARG A 40 -2.62 1.92 -17.85
CA ARG A 40 -3.54 3.06 -17.72
C ARG A 40 -4.78 2.59 -16.95
N PRO A 41 -5.31 3.38 -16.02
CA PRO A 41 -6.52 3.02 -15.32
C PRO A 41 -7.70 3.09 -16.28
N ASP A 42 -8.67 2.20 -16.11
CA ASP A 42 -10.00 2.40 -16.69
C ASP A 42 -10.80 3.38 -15.83
N LEU A 43 -10.85 4.65 -16.26
CA LEU A 43 -11.57 5.70 -15.52
C LEU A 43 -13.07 5.44 -15.42
N SER A 44 -13.66 4.62 -16.31
CA SER A 44 -15.06 4.26 -16.20
C SER A 44 -15.34 3.39 -14.97
N MET A 45 -14.38 2.56 -14.55
CA MET A 45 -14.49 1.77 -13.30
C MET A 45 -14.37 2.65 -12.05
N LEU A 46 -13.87 3.87 -12.19
CA LEU A 46 -13.76 4.87 -11.13
C LEU A 46 -14.89 5.89 -11.19
N ASP A 47 -15.98 5.62 -11.92
CA ASP A 47 -17.10 6.54 -12.17
C ASP A 47 -16.68 7.91 -12.74
N PHE A 48 -15.57 7.95 -13.49
CA PHE A 48 -14.94 9.19 -13.96
C PHE A 48 -14.67 10.20 -12.85
N ASP A 49 -14.37 9.70 -11.64
CA ASP A 49 -14.12 10.52 -10.47
C ASP A 49 -12.92 11.46 -10.68
N VAL A 50 -13.17 12.76 -10.53
CA VAL A 50 -12.20 13.81 -10.82
C VAL A 50 -11.01 13.75 -9.86
N GLU A 51 -11.22 13.40 -8.58
CA GLU A 51 -10.11 13.34 -7.63
C GLU A 51 -9.17 12.17 -7.97
N CYS A 52 -9.74 11.00 -8.31
CA CYS A 52 -8.96 9.86 -8.80
C CYS A 52 -8.20 10.20 -10.10
N ALA A 53 -8.85 10.92 -11.03
CA ALA A 53 -8.24 11.32 -12.29
C ALA A 53 -7.09 12.33 -12.10
N VAL A 54 -7.27 13.35 -11.26
CA VAL A 54 -6.23 14.34 -10.92
C VAL A 54 -5.05 13.67 -10.21
N PHE A 55 -5.34 12.76 -9.27
CA PHE A 55 -4.29 11.98 -8.62
C PHE A 55 -3.49 11.17 -9.64
N PHE A 56 -4.18 10.43 -10.53
CA PHE A 56 -3.52 9.63 -11.56
C PHE A 56 -2.66 10.46 -12.50
N ASP A 57 -3.19 11.57 -13.03
CA ASP A 57 -2.46 12.41 -13.98
C ASP A 57 -1.14 12.93 -13.36
N THR A 58 -1.24 13.40 -12.11
CA THR A 58 -0.07 13.84 -11.34
C THR A 58 0.90 12.69 -11.10
N GLN A 59 0.40 11.53 -10.67
CA GLN A 59 1.22 10.36 -10.41
C GLN A 59 1.95 9.91 -11.68
N LYS A 60 1.23 9.84 -12.81
CA LYS A 60 1.75 9.38 -14.09
C LYS A 60 2.93 10.24 -14.58
N ALA A 61 2.87 11.55 -14.37
CA ALA A 61 3.97 12.46 -14.69
C ALA A 61 5.25 12.18 -13.85
N LEU A 62 5.08 11.57 -12.67
CA LEU A 62 6.15 11.26 -11.72
C LEU A 62 6.61 9.80 -11.77
N TRP A 63 6.03 8.95 -12.64
CA TRP A 63 6.43 7.55 -12.76
C TRP A 63 7.92 7.39 -13.13
N GLY A 64 8.55 6.44 -12.46
CA GLY A 64 9.78 5.78 -12.86
C GLY A 64 9.50 4.45 -13.57
N ALA A 65 10.57 3.73 -13.88
CA ALA A 65 10.47 2.43 -14.56
C ALA A 65 9.72 1.39 -13.71
N PHE A 66 10.06 1.32 -12.42
CA PHE A 66 9.43 0.37 -11.49
C PHE A 66 7.90 0.49 -11.42
N ASP A 67 7.36 1.70 -11.52
CA ASP A 67 5.92 1.95 -11.45
C ASP A 67 5.17 1.23 -12.59
N SER A 68 5.74 1.26 -13.81
CA SER A 68 5.16 0.55 -14.95
C SER A 68 5.18 -0.96 -14.77
N HIS A 69 6.27 -1.51 -14.20
CA HIS A 69 6.35 -2.92 -13.85
C HIS A 69 5.29 -3.30 -12.81
N TYR A 70 5.20 -2.52 -11.73
CA TYR A 70 4.33 -2.79 -10.59
C TYR A 70 2.85 -2.80 -11.01
N PHE A 71 2.38 -1.75 -11.69
CA PHE A 71 0.99 -1.65 -12.15
C PHE A 71 0.61 -2.64 -13.26
N ALA A 72 1.59 -3.12 -14.02
CA ALA A 72 1.36 -4.19 -15.00
C ALA A 72 1.30 -5.60 -14.35
N SER A 73 1.83 -5.76 -13.14
CA SER A 73 2.04 -7.08 -12.52
C SER A 73 0.94 -7.50 -11.55
N ILE A 74 0.17 -6.54 -11.00
CA ILE A 74 -0.89 -6.79 -10.02
C ILE A 74 -2.24 -6.38 -10.63
N PRO A 75 -3.23 -7.29 -10.72
CA PRO A 75 -4.51 -7.00 -11.35
C PRO A 75 -5.22 -5.80 -10.71
N PHE A 76 -5.52 -4.78 -11.51
CA PHE A 76 -6.26 -3.57 -11.12
C PHE A 76 -5.64 -2.76 -9.97
N ARG A 77 -4.34 -2.93 -9.74
CA ARG A 77 -3.61 -2.19 -8.69
C ARG A 77 -3.52 -0.69 -8.99
N LEU A 78 -3.51 -0.31 -10.26
CA LEU A 78 -3.46 1.10 -10.66
C LEU A 78 -4.77 1.81 -10.33
N GLU A 79 -5.91 1.20 -10.61
CA GLU A 79 -7.22 1.70 -10.22
C GLU A 79 -7.33 1.80 -8.69
N GLU A 80 -6.82 0.80 -7.97
CA GLU A 80 -6.72 0.86 -6.51
C GLU A 80 -5.80 1.99 -6.03
N GLU A 81 -4.67 2.23 -6.69
CA GLU A 81 -3.77 3.33 -6.35
C GLU A 81 -4.43 4.70 -6.55
N CYS A 82 -5.24 4.85 -7.60
CA CYS A 82 -5.98 6.08 -7.85
C CYS A 82 -6.99 6.33 -6.72
N ARG A 83 -7.74 5.30 -6.35
CA ARG A 83 -8.76 5.33 -5.28
C ARG A 83 -8.12 5.62 -3.92
N LEU A 84 -7.05 4.91 -3.60
CA LEU A 84 -6.33 5.02 -2.35
C LEU A 84 -5.62 6.38 -2.25
N GLY A 85 -4.89 6.77 -3.29
CA GLY A 85 -4.16 8.03 -3.36
C GLY A 85 -5.06 9.25 -3.20
N ALA A 86 -6.22 9.27 -3.86
CA ALA A 86 -7.20 10.34 -3.70
C ALA A 86 -7.75 10.42 -2.26
N ALA A 87 -8.15 9.29 -1.67
CA ALA A 87 -8.63 9.26 -0.28
C ALA A 87 -7.53 9.66 0.72
N THR A 88 -6.29 9.21 0.51
CA THR A 88 -5.12 9.57 1.31
C THR A 88 -4.83 11.07 1.24
N LEU A 89 -4.88 11.68 0.05
CA LEU A 89 -4.74 13.13 -0.10
C LEU A 89 -5.81 13.87 0.69
N SER A 90 -7.09 13.52 0.50
CA SER A 90 -8.21 14.18 1.18
C SER A 90 -8.15 14.02 2.70
N PHE A 91 -7.80 12.82 3.20
CA PHE A 91 -7.62 12.58 4.64
C PHE A 91 -6.46 13.41 5.21
N ALA A 92 -5.31 13.45 4.52
CA ALA A 92 -4.15 14.20 4.97
C ALA A 92 -4.41 15.72 4.97
N LEU A 93 -5.11 16.24 3.97
CA LEU A 93 -5.52 17.65 3.96
C LEU A 93 -6.49 17.99 5.09
N ASN A 94 -7.43 17.09 5.41
CA ASN A 94 -8.30 17.27 6.58
C ASN A 94 -7.51 17.29 7.90
N ARG A 95 -6.49 16.42 8.03
CA ARG A 95 -5.58 16.43 9.18
C ARG A 95 -4.81 17.75 9.31
N TRP A 96 -4.25 18.22 8.19
CA TRP A 96 -3.58 19.51 8.14
C TRP A 96 -4.50 20.65 8.60
N MET A 97 -5.73 20.71 8.09
CA MET A 97 -6.71 21.72 8.49
C MET A 97 -7.04 21.66 9.99
N SER A 98 -7.22 20.46 10.55
CA SER A 98 -7.57 20.31 11.97
C SER A 98 -6.41 20.61 12.93
N LYS A 99 -5.16 20.34 12.53
CA LYS A 99 -3.98 20.49 13.41
C LYS A 99 -3.19 21.77 13.18
N SER A 100 -3.47 22.52 12.10
CA SER A 100 -2.68 23.69 11.67
C SER A 100 -1.19 23.40 11.50
N SER A 101 -0.83 22.14 11.21
CA SER A 101 0.54 21.69 10.93
C SER A 101 0.51 20.67 9.77
N PRO A 102 1.59 20.56 8.96
CA PRO A 102 1.61 19.62 7.85
C PRO A 102 1.34 18.19 8.30
N ALA A 103 0.44 17.49 7.58
CA ALA A 103 0.22 16.07 7.79
C ALA A 103 1.47 15.29 7.37
N THR A 104 1.84 14.28 8.15
CA THR A 104 3.02 13.44 7.85
C THR A 104 2.57 12.07 7.36
N LEU A 105 3.21 11.61 6.27
CA LEU A 105 2.93 10.30 5.68
C LEU A 105 4.22 9.53 5.43
N TYR A 106 4.20 8.22 5.71
CA TYR A 106 5.32 7.33 5.44
C TYR A 106 4.90 6.20 4.51
N THR A 107 5.53 6.10 3.33
CA THR A 107 5.43 4.92 2.46
C THR A 107 6.61 3.99 2.71
N LEU A 108 6.35 2.92 3.45
CA LEU A 108 7.29 1.91 3.86
C LEU A 108 7.62 1.00 2.68
N GLY A 109 8.91 0.94 2.29
CA GLY A 109 9.44 0.01 1.29
C GLY A 109 8.93 0.20 -0.15
N ALA A 110 8.33 1.35 -0.45
CA ALA A 110 7.59 1.64 -1.69
C ALA A 110 8.46 1.89 -2.94
N GLY A 111 9.55 1.12 -3.10
CA GLY A 111 10.42 1.17 -4.27
C GLY A 111 10.94 2.57 -4.55
N THR A 112 10.59 3.12 -5.72
CA THR A 112 11.01 4.47 -6.09
C THR A 112 10.31 5.54 -5.27
N GLY A 113 9.20 5.27 -4.57
CA GLY A 113 8.46 6.25 -3.77
C GLY A 113 7.47 7.11 -4.55
N CYS A 114 6.87 6.60 -5.64
CA CYS A 114 5.99 7.39 -6.51
C CYS A 114 4.76 7.96 -5.78
N LEU A 115 4.12 7.18 -4.92
CA LEU A 115 3.01 7.65 -4.09
C LEU A 115 3.42 8.82 -3.18
N ALA A 116 4.53 8.69 -2.45
CA ALA A 116 5.06 9.75 -1.61
C ALA A 116 5.34 11.02 -2.40
N ARG A 117 6.01 10.92 -3.56
CA ARG A 117 6.26 12.09 -4.43
C ARG A 117 4.96 12.76 -4.90
N THR A 118 3.99 11.96 -5.31
CA THR A 118 2.69 12.45 -5.80
C THR A 118 1.95 13.22 -4.71
N LEU A 119 1.87 12.66 -3.51
CA LEU A 119 1.23 13.32 -2.36
C LEU A 119 2.02 14.55 -1.89
N GLY A 120 3.35 14.54 -1.98
CA GLY A 120 4.18 15.70 -1.71
C GLY A 120 3.96 16.84 -2.72
N VAL A 121 3.70 16.53 -3.99
CA VAL A 121 3.35 17.51 -5.04
C VAL A 121 1.94 18.07 -4.80
N LEU A 122 0.93 17.21 -4.69
CA LEU A 122 -0.46 17.62 -4.50
C LEU A 122 -0.69 18.34 -3.16
N GLY A 123 0.04 17.92 -2.13
CA GLY A 123 0.00 18.53 -0.81
C GLY A 123 0.63 19.92 -0.74
N GLY A 124 1.61 20.24 -1.60
CA GLY A 124 2.23 21.57 -1.69
C GLY A 124 2.54 22.20 -0.33
N GLY A 125 3.26 21.46 0.52
CA GLY A 125 3.68 21.90 1.87
C GLY A 125 2.71 21.57 3.00
N ARG A 126 1.45 21.25 2.67
CA ARG A 126 0.43 20.79 3.64
C ARG A 126 0.60 19.32 4.01
N ILE A 127 1.36 18.58 3.20
CA ILE A 127 1.70 17.18 3.41
C ILE A 127 3.22 17.04 3.27
N LYS A 128 3.86 16.43 4.26
CA LYS A 128 5.25 15.99 4.19
C LYS A 128 5.28 14.46 4.09
N THR A 129 6.03 13.93 3.14
CA THR A 129 6.08 12.47 2.91
C THR A 129 7.48 11.94 3.08
N LEU A 130 7.62 10.80 3.74
CA LEU A 130 8.83 9.98 3.79
C LEU A 130 8.60 8.71 2.98
N CYS A 131 9.59 8.31 2.18
CA CYS A 131 9.68 6.98 1.58
C CYS A 131 10.98 6.33 2.01
N CYS A 132 10.98 5.02 2.25
CA CYS A 132 12.23 4.26 2.39
C CYS A 132 12.38 3.19 1.32
N SER A 133 13.61 2.94 0.90
CA SER A 133 13.95 1.75 0.12
C SER A 133 15.44 1.47 0.24
N PRO A 134 15.88 0.21 0.35
CA PRO A 134 17.30 -0.13 0.50
C PRO A 134 18.10 -0.10 -0.82
N THR A 135 17.47 0.19 -1.96
CA THR A 135 18.12 0.11 -3.29
C THR A 135 18.56 1.48 -3.77
N ALA A 136 19.84 1.64 -4.14
CA ALA A 136 20.39 2.91 -4.62
C ALA A 136 19.74 3.41 -5.93
N ALA A 137 19.39 2.51 -6.85
CA ALA A 137 18.64 2.87 -8.05
C ALA A 137 17.26 3.48 -7.72
N ASN A 138 16.60 3.05 -6.63
CA ASN A 138 15.34 3.65 -6.18
C ASN A 138 15.54 5.09 -5.72
N GLN A 139 16.60 5.39 -4.96
CA GLN A 139 16.90 6.77 -4.56
C GLN A 139 17.21 7.65 -5.77
N THR A 140 17.99 7.14 -6.72
CA THR A 140 18.30 7.86 -7.97
C THR A 140 17.02 8.17 -8.75
N ALA A 141 16.13 7.18 -8.90
CA ALA A 141 14.83 7.36 -9.55
C ALA A 141 13.94 8.34 -8.79
N PHE A 142 13.90 8.26 -7.45
CA PHE A 142 13.18 9.19 -6.59
C PHE A 142 13.64 10.63 -6.84
N ASN A 143 14.95 10.88 -6.76
CA ASN A 143 15.53 12.21 -6.90
C ASN A 143 15.28 12.81 -8.28
N ARG A 144 15.40 11.99 -9.35
CA ARG A 144 15.14 12.42 -10.73
C ARG A 144 13.69 12.87 -10.96
N ARG A 145 12.74 12.27 -10.23
CA ARG A 145 11.30 12.54 -10.36
C ARG A 145 10.70 13.20 -9.11
N ARG A 146 11.53 13.77 -8.22
CA ARG A 146 11.14 14.18 -6.86
C ARG A 146 9.86 15.03 -6.82
N GLY A 147 9.77 16.00 -7.73
CA GLY A 147 8.57 16.83 -7.94
C GLY A 147 8.28 17.86 -6.83
N SER A 148 8.65 17.60 -5.58
CA SER A 148 8.37 18.46 -4.43
C SER A 148 9.48 18.39 -3.38
N GLU A 149 9.84 19.54 -2.79
CA GLU A 149 10.78 19.60 -1.66
C GLU A 149 10.22 18.95 -0.38
N HIS A 150 8.90 18.72 -0.32
CA HIS A 150 8.22 18.06 0.79
C HIS A 150 8.14 16.53 0.66
N ALA A 151 8.72 15.98 -0.40
CA ALA A 151 8.93 14.55 -0.55
C ALA A 151 10.37 14.18 -0.14
N HIS A 152 10.50 13.30 0.86
CA HIS A 152 11.77 12.87 1.45
C HIS A 152 12.00 11.38 1.18
N PHE A 153 13.27 10.99 1.12
CA PHE A 153 13.67 9.61 0.87
C PHE A 153 14.78 9.18 1.83
N PHE A 154 14.57 8.05 2.49
CA PHE A 154 15.57 7.36 3.30
C PHE A 154 16.12 6.15 2.52
N LEU A 155 17.43 6.15 2.25
CA LEU A 155 18.10 5.01 1.63
C LEU A 155 18.41 3.96 2.70
N GLY A 156 17.50 2.99 2.83
CA GLY A 156 17.62 1.90 3.78
C GLY A 156 16.32 1.12 3.92
N PRO A 157 16.38 -0.05 4.59
CA PRO A 157 15.19 -0.82 4.95
C PRO A 157 14.41 -0.12 6.07
N PHE A 158 13.12 -0.46 6.20
CA PHE A 158 12.24 0.16 7.19
C PHE A 158 12.72 -0.02 8.63
N PHE A 159 13.36 -1.15 8.94
CA PHE A 159 13.81 -1.49 10.28
C PHE A 159 15.06 -0.71 10.73
N GLU A 160 15.63 0.14 9.87
CA GLU A 160 16.68 1.09 10.25
C GLU A 160 16.15 2.46 10.67
N LEU A 161 14.83 2.69 10.55
CA LEU A 161 14.15 3.89 11.03
C LEU A 161 13.65 3.69 12.47
N ASP A 162 14.58 3.39 13.38
CA ASP A 162 14.36 3.25 14.82
C ASP A 162 14.47 4.59 15.58
N ASP A 163 14.29 4.59 16.90
CA ASP A 163 14.31 5.81 17.71
C ASP A 163 15.66 6.55 17.61
N ALA A 164 16.75 5.79 17.60
CA ALA A 164 18.10 6.35 17.50
C ALA A 164 18.33 7.02 16.14
N ARG A 165 17.78 6.44 15.06
CA ARG A 165 17.84 7.03 13.73
C ARG A 165 17.08 8.35 13.65
N TYR A 166 15.84 8.41 14.12
CA TYR A 166 15.07 9.66 14.13
C TYR A 166 15.70 10.74 15.02
N ALA A 167 16.39 10.35 16.10
CA ALA A 167 17.06 11.29 16.98
C ALA A 167 18.40 11.84 16.44
N SER A 168 19.02 11.17 15.47
CA SER A 168 20.37 11.50 14.99
C SER A 168 20.45 12.02 13.56
N ASP A 169 19.41 11.83 12.76
CA ASP A 169 19.36 12.27 11.36
C ASP A 169 18.47 13.52 11.22
N ASP A 170 19.10 14.68 11.06
CA ASP A 170 18.41 15.97 10.89
C ASP A 170 17.41 15.96 9.72
N ALA A 171 17.62 15.13 8.69
CA ALA A 171 16.71 15.03 7.56
C ALA A 171 15.36 14.36 7.93
N LEU A 172 15.32 13.68 9.08
CA LEU A 172 14.14 13.01 9.62
C LEU A 172 13.39 13.84 10.68
N GLU A 173 13.92 15.01 11.09
CA GLU A 173 13.27 15.91 12.05
C GLU A 173 11.79 16.17 11.74
N PRO A 174 11.36 16.38 10.46
CA PRO A 174 9.95 16.62 10.16
C PRO A 174 9.01 15.47 10.51
N PHE A 175 9.56 14.30 10.83
CA PHE A 175 8.86 13.05 11.05
C PHE A 175 9.09 12.48 12.47
N SER A 176 9.83 13.18 13.34
CA SER A 176 10.15 12.71 14.70
C SER A 176 8.91 12.43 15.55
N GLU A 177 7.85 13.21 15.35
CA GLU A 177 6.56 13.09 16.03
C GLU A 177 5.64 12.02 15.41
N GLY A 178 6.15 11.18 14.50
CA GLY A 178 5.40 10.12 13.83
C GLY A 178 4.53 10.58 12.65
N PHE A 179 3.65 9.68 12.21
CA PHE A 179 2.89 9.78 10.96
C PHE A 179 1.38 9.76 11.21
N ASP A 180 0.67 10.65 10.51
CA ASP A 180 -0.80 10.60 10.41
C ASP A 180 -1.25 9.43 9.53
N ILE A 181 -0.42 9.01 8.57
CA ILE A 181 -0.65 7.84 7.72
C ILE A 181 0.68 7.08 7.53
N LEU A 182 0.69 5.80 7.83
CA LEU A 182 1.76 4.88 7.46
C LEU A 182 1.20 3.88 6.44
N LEU A 183 1.83 3.81 5.27
CA LEU A 183 1.43 2.92 4.19
C LEU A 183 2.54 1.92 3.92
N GLU A 184 2.21 0.64 4.08
CA GLU A 184 3.06 -0.49 3.75
C GLU A 184 2.59 -1.07 2.41
N ASP A 185 3.42 -0.96 1.37
CA ASP A 185 3.08 -1.43 0.02
C ASP A 185 3.92 -2.65 -0.37
N THR A 186 3.37 -3.85 -0.17
CA THR A 186 3.94 -5.16 -0.52
C THR A 186 5.36 -5.40 0.02
N THR A 187 5.67 -4.79 1.16
CA THR A 187 7.01 -4.78 1.75
C THR A 187 7.22 -5.89 2.76
N PHE A 188 6.30 -6.12 3.68
CA PHE A 188 6.46 -7.10 4.77
C PHE A 188 6.73 -8.51 4.24
N GLN A 189 6.04 -8.91 3.18
CA GLN A 189 6.25 -10.16 2.44
C GLN A 189 7.65 -10.29 1.79
N MET A 190 8.47 -9.25 1.81
CA MET A 190 9.85 -9.27 1.30
C MET A 190 10.89 -9.49 2.41
N TYR A 191 10.46 -9.41 3.68
CA TYR A 191 11.33 -9.51 4.86
C TYR A 191 11.07 -10.76 5.71
N GLY A 192 9.83 -11.25 5.77
CA GLY A 192 9.46 -12.42 6.55
C GLY A 192 7.96 -12.57 6.73
N SER A 193 7.54 -13.65 7.40
CA SER A 193 6.14 -13.95 7.75
C SER A 193 5.74 -13.47 9.16
N ASP A 194 6.65 -12.79 9.87
CA ASP A 194 6.55 -12.40 11.26
C ASP A 194 5.77 -11.08 11.47
N ARG A 195 4.49 -11.07 11.04
CA ARG A 195 3.65 -9.85 11.02
C ARG A 195 3.54 -9.15 12.37
N VAL A 196 3.50 -9.88 13.48
CA VAL A 196 3.42 -9.26 14.82
C VAL A 196 4.66 -8.41 15.10
N GLN A 197 5.85 -8.92 14.79
CA GLN A 197 7.11 -8.21 15.04
C GLN A 197 7.29 -7.04 14.06
N GLN A 198 6.89 -7.22 12.80
CA GLN A 198 6.89 -6.17 11.79
C GLN A 198 5.96 -5.02 12.18
N LEU A 199 4.75 -5.33 12.66
CA LEU A 199 3.80 -4.34 13.18
C LEU A 199 4.34 -3.67 14.45
N ASP A 200 4.79 -4.43 15.44
CA ASP A 200 5.37 -3.91 16.68
C ASP A 200 6.51 -2.91 16.44
N PHE A 201 7.33 -3.11 15.40
CA PHE A 201 8.38 -2.17 15.01
C PHE A 201 7.82 -0.82 14.52
N ILE A 202 6.76 -0.84 13.71
CA ILE A 202 6.22 0.38 13.08
C ILE A 202 5.17 1.08 13.93
N MET A 203 4.53 0.38 14.87
CA MET A 203 3.43 0.91 15.67
C MET A 203 3.76 2.20 16.42
N PRO A 204 4.94 2.36 17.06
CA PRO A 204 5.32 3.61 17.73
C PRO A 204 5.39 4.83 16.80
N ARG A 205 5.40 4.62 15.48
CA ARG A 205 5.45 5.69 14.47
C ARG A 205 4.08 6.14 14.00
N ILE A 206 3.01 5.44 14.34
CA ILE A 206 1.66 5.85 13.97
C ILE A 206 1.11 6.75 15.07
N ARG A 207 0.77 7.98 14.72
CA ARG A 207 0.21 8.96 15.66
C ARG A 207 -1.15 8.51 16.18
N ASP A 208 -1.58 9.12 17.27
CA ASP A 208 -2.96 9.03 17.72
C ASP A 208 -3.94 9.50 16.63
N GLY A 209 -4.93 8.64 16.34
CA GLY A 209 -5.84 8.81 15.22
C GLY A 209 -5.22 8.55 13.84
N GLY A 210 -3.96 8.15 13.77
CA GLY A 210 -3.30 7.78 12.54
C GLY A 210 -3.89 6.51 11.91
N LEU A 211 -3.51 6.29 10.66
CA LEU A 211 -3.91 5.12 9.88
C LEU A 211 -2.67 4.28 9.54
N LEU A 212 -2.81 2.97 9.66
CA LEU A 212 -2.00 2.02 8.91
C LEU A 212 -2.77 1.60 7.66
N ILE A 213 -2.12 1.61 6.51
CA ILE A 213 -2.66 1.10 5.25
C ILE A 213 -1.69 0.04 4.74
N GLN A 214 -2.17 -1.18 4.51
CA GLN A 214 -1.36 -2.28 4.03
C GLN A 214 -1.88 -2.75 2.68
N VAL A 215 -1.01 -2.82 1.68
CA VAL A 215 -1.26 -3.51 0.42
C VAL A 215 -0.41 -4.78 0.43
N GLN A 216 -1.03 -5.95 0.55
CA GLN A 216 -0.30 -7.21 0.73
C GLN A 216 -0.78 -8.30 -0.22
N LYS A 217 0.15 -9.13 -0.67
CA LYS A 217 -0.16 -10.44 -1.21
C LYS A 217 -0.31 -11.43 -0.06
N LEU A 218 -1.49 -12.01 0.08
CA LEU A 218 -1.79 -12.98 1.12
C LEU A 218 -1.74 -14.39 0.54
N SER A 219 -1.28 -15.34 1.36
CA SER A 219 -1.45 -16.76 1.06
C SER A 219 -2.91 -17.17 1.28
N HIS A 220 -3.26 -18.39 0.87
CA HIS A 220 -4.58 -18.95 1.07
C HIS A 220 -4.47 -20.36 1.65
N PRO A 221 -5.29 -20.73 2.66
CA PRO A 221 -5.25 -22.08 3.23
C PRO A 221 -5.54 -23.19 2.20
N ASP A 222 -6.43 -22.90 1.25
CA ASP A 222 -6.65 -23.73 0.06
C ASP A 222 -5.68 -23.31 -1.05
N ARG A 223 -4.73 -24.20 -1.35
CA ARG A 223 -3.68 -23.98 -2.36
C ARG A 223 -4.23 -23.95 -3.78
N ASP A 224 -5.27 -24.72 -4.09
CA ASP A 224 -5.85 -24.76 -5.43
C ASP A 224 -6.53 -23.44 -5.75
N LEU A 225 -7.20 -22.83 -4.77
CA LEU A 225 -7.78 -21.48 -4.89
C LEU A 225 -6.69 -20.42 -5.07
N TYR A 226 -5.59 -20.50 -4.31
CA TYR A 226 -4.45 -19.60 -4.48
C TYR A 226 -3.88 -19.67 -5.90
N ASP A 227 -3.59 -20.89 -6.36
CA ASP A 227 -2.96 -21.13 -7.67
C ASP A 227 -3.93 -20.80 -8.81
N ALA A 228 -5.24 -20.99 -8.62
CA ALA A 228 -6.25 -20.55 -9.59
C ALA A 228 -6.26 -19.03 -9.78
N ARG A 229 -6.11 -18.26 -8.70
CA ARG A 229 -5.98 -16.80 -8.76
C ARG A 229 -4.67 -16.35 -9.39
N GLU A 230 -3.56 -17.05 -9.11
CA GLU A 230 -2.28 -16.78 -9.78
C GLU A 230 -2.36 -17.07 -11.29
N ARG A 231 -3.01 -18.17 -11.70
CA ARG A 231 -3.28 -18.47 -13.12
C ARG A 231 -4.17 -17.40 -13.76
N GLN A 232 -5.26 -16.98 -13.11
CA GLN A 232 -6.11 -15.90 -13.62
C GLN A 232 -5.32 -14.61 -13.88
N LYS A 233 -4.41 -14.25 -12.96
CA LYS A 233 -3.51 -13.11 -13.15
C LYS A 233 -2.56 -13.31 -14.34
N ASP A 234 -1.89 -14.45 -14.43
CA ASP A 234 -0.89 -14.72 -15.45
C ASP A 234 -1.50 -14.92 -16.85
N ASP A 235 -2.69 -15.52 -16.94
CA ASP A 235 -3.32 -15.90 -18.21
C ASP A 235 -4.30 -14.86 -18.75
N LEU A 236 -4.90 -14.02 -17.87
CA LEU A 236 -5.93 -13.05 -18.29
C LEU A 236 -5.50 -11.59 -18.09
N PHE A 237 -4.80 -11.26 -17.00
CA PHE A 237 -4.42 -9.87 -16.72
C PHE A 237 -3.09 -9.49 -17.35
N LYS A 238 -2.01 -10.23 -17.03
CA LYS A 238 -0.65 -9.91 -17.50
C LYS A 238 -0.50 -9.84 -19.03
N PRO A 239 -1.21 -10.63 -19.86
CA PRO A 239 -1.09 -10.54 -21.32
C PRO A 239 -1.52 -9.19 -21.90
N ARG A 240 -2.23 -8.35 -21.13
CA ARG A 240 -2.51 -6.95 -21.49
C ARG A 240 -1.24 -6.11 -21.57
N TYR A 241 -0.16 -6.51 -20.89
CA TYR A 241 1.05 -5.69 -20.69
C TYR A 241 2.35 -6.42 -20.97
N PHE A 242 2.39 -7.75 -20.85
CA PHE A 242 3.57 -8.58 -21.04
C PHE A 242 3.38 -9.61 -22.14
N SER A 243 4.41 -9.85 -22.94
CA SER A 243 4.44 -10.99 -23.86
C SER A 243 4.51 -12.31 -23.09
N ARG A 244 4.09 -13.41 -23.73
CA ARG A 244 4.16 -14.74 -23.13
C ARG A 244 5.56 -15.12 -22.66
N ALA A 245 6.60 -14.74 -23.41
CA ALA A 245 7.99 -14.98 -23.05
C ALA A 245 8.37 -14.29 -21.73
N ASN A 246 7.94 -13.04 -21.55
CA ASN A 246 8.14 -12.28 -20.31
C ASN A 246 7.32 -12.83 -19.14
N ILE A 247 6.13 -13.38 -19.39
CA ILE A 247 5.31 -14.00 -18.34
C ILE A 247 5.95 -15.31 -17.86
N SER A 248 6.41 -16.18 -18.78
CA SER A 248 7.04 -17.45 -18.43
C SER A 248 8.41 -17.28 -17.77
N GLY A 249 9.24 -16.35 -18.26
CA GLY A 249 10.60 -16.12 -17.73
C GLY A 249 10.62 -15.59 -16.30
N LYS A 250 9.55 -14.91 -15.85
CA LYS A 250 9.43 -14.34 -14.50
C LYS A 250 9.05 -15.34 -13.42
N LYS A 251 8.66 -16.58 -13.78
CA LYS A 251 7.93 -17.47 -12.86
C LYS A 251 8.82 -18.20 -11.84
N SER A 252 10.13 -18.29 -12.04
CA SER A 252 10.94 -19.36 -11.41
C SER A 252 11.85 -18.97 -10.23
N GLU A 253 12.04 -17.69 -9.89
CA GLU A 253 13.05 -17.35 -8.84
C GLU A 253 12.54 -16.38 -7.78
N ILE A 254 11.79 -15.33 -8.15
CA ILE A 254 11.30 -14.34 -7.17
C ILE A 254 10.01 -14.80 -6.51
N LEU A 255 9.09 -15.38 -7.29
CA LEU A 255 7.77 -15.78 -6.78
C LEU A 255 7.88 -16.97 -5.83
N ASP A 256 8.75 -17.93 -6.13
CA ASP A 256 8.91 -19.14 -5.31
C ASP A 256 9.48 -18.80 -3.93
N THR A 257 10.47 -17.92 -3.85
CA THR A 257 11.03 -17.47 -2.57
C THR A 257 10.08 -16.51 -1.81
N MET A 258 9.29 -15.67 -2.50
CA MET A 258 8.34 -14.76 -1.84
C MET A 258 7.10 -15.49 -1.29
N VAL A 259 6.77 -16.69 -1.79
CA VAL A 259 5.65 -17.50 -1.26
C VAL A 259 5.84 -17.83 0.22
N ASP A 260 7.07 -18.07 0.65
CA ASP A 260 7.37 -18.48 2.03
C ASP A 260 7.17 -17.37 3.08
N PHE A 261 7.02 -16.11 2.65
CA PHE A 261 6.82 -14.95 3.54
C PHE A 261 5.42 -14.33 3.45
N GLN A 262 4.56 -14.91 2.62
CA GLN A 262 3.14 -14.58 2.61
C GLN A 262 2.48 -15.21 3.85
N VAL A 263 1.51 -14.50 4.41
CA VAL A 263 0.64 -15.03 5.46
C VAL A 263 -0.79 -14.95 4.96
N ASP A 264 -1.67 -15.76 5.53
CA ASP A 264 -3.08 -15.73 5.16
C ASP A 264 -3.82 -14.57 5.83
N LEU A 265 -5.09 -14.40 5.46
CA LEU A 265 -5.95 -13.34 6.00
C LEU A 265 -6.22 -13.51 7.51
N GLU A 266 -6.26 -14.75 8.01
CA GLU A 266 -6.50 -15.02 9.43
C GLU A 266 -5.30 -14.60 10.28
N ALA A 267 -4.10 -15.04 9.91
CA ALA A 267 -2.85 -14.65 10.55
C ALA A 267 -2.64 -13.13 10.51
N THR A 268 -2.94 -12.49 9.36
CA THR A 268 -2.92 -11.03 9.23
C THR A 268 -3.90 -10.37 10.19
N THR A 269 -5.14 -10.85 10.24
CA THR A 269 -6.19 -10.34 11.13
C THR A 269 -5.81 -10.48 12.60
N ASN A 270 -5.24 -11.63 12.98
CA ASN A 270 -4.78 -11.89 14.35
C ASN A 270 -3.64 -10.95 14.75
N ALA A 271 -2.67 -10.72 13.85
CA ALA A 271 -1.59 -9.76 14.11
C ALA A 271 -2.13 -8.33 14.24
N LEU A 272 -3.03 -7.90 13.35
CA LEU A 272 -3.67 -6.59 13.43
C LEU A 272 -4.46 -6.39 14.72
N ARG A 273 -5.19 -7.41 15.19
CA ARG A 273 -5.96 -7.36 16.44
C ARG A 273 -5.10 -7.09 17.67
N SER A 274 -3.81 -7.43 17.63
CA SER A 274 -2.87 -7.13 18.72
C SER A 274 -2.53 -5.65 18.85
N PHE A 275 -2.74 -4.83 17.81
CA PHE A 275 -2.29 -3.44 17.78
C PHE A 275 -3.39 -2.42 17.44
N PHE A 276 -4.48 -2.87 16.80
CA PHE A 276 -5.54 -2.01 16.31
C PHE A 276 -6.91 -2.41 16.83
N ARG A 277 -7.72 -1.41 17.18
CA ARG A 277 -9.14 -1.58 17.51
C ARG A 277 -10.02 -1.83 16.29
N TYR A 278 -9.63 -1.28 15.15
CA TYR A 278 -10.40 -1.35 13.91
C TYR A 278 -9.50 -1.71 12.74
N SER A 279 -9.94 -2.66 11.90
CA SER A 279 -9.27 -3.01 10.65
C SER A 279 -10.30 -3.43 9.61
N VAL A 280 -10.19 -2.89 8.40
CA VAL A 280 -11.15 -3.11 7.31
C VAL A 280 -10.38 -3.40 6.04
N ALA A 281 -10.64 -4.55 5.41
CA ALA A 281 -10.21 -4.76 4.03
C ALA A 281 -11.12 -3.95 3.10
N THR A 282 -10.50 -3.07 2.32
CA THR A 282 -11.22 -2.13 1.43
C THR A 282 -11.07 -2.47 -0.04
N TRP A 283 -10.18 -3.42 -0.39
CA TRP A 283 -9.95 -3.89 -1.74
C TRP A 283 -9.42 -5.33 -1.71
N ASN A 284 -9.82 -6.12 -2.70
CA ASN A 284 -9.26 -7.44 -2.97
C ASN A 284 -9.21 -7.66 -4.49
N SER A 285 -8.06 -8.10 -4.98
CA SER A 285 -7.87 -8.50 -6.39
C SER A 285 -6.96 -9.73 -6.47
N GLY A 286 -7.55 -10.88 -6.78
CA GLY A 286 -6.87 -12.17 -6.69
C GLY A 286 -6.36 -12.44 -5.27
N ASN A 287 -5.04 -12.57 -5.12
CA ASN A 287 -4.38 -12.81 -3.83
C ASN A 287 -3.92 -11.53 -3.13
N PHE A 288 -4.28 -10.35 -3.65
CA PHE A 288 -3.87 -9.06 -3.06
C PHE A 288 -5.02 -8.40 -2.31
N TYR A 289 -4.70 -7.73 -1.21
CA TYR A 289 -5.64 -7.01 -0.37
C TYR A 289 -5.12 -5.63 0.00
N THR A 290 -6.02 -4.66 0.08
CA THR A 290 -5.77 -3.39 0.80
C THR A 290 -6.51 -3.45 2.13
N ILE A 291 -5.80 -3.30 3.24
CA ILE A 291 -6.34 -3.28 4.60
C ILE A 291 -6.01 -1.93 5.23
N VAL A 292 -7.02 -1.28 5.82
CA VAL A 292 -6.88 -0.02 6.56
C VAL A 292 -7.15 -0.29 8.03
N SER A 293 -6.26 0.16 8.90
CA SER A 293 -6.32 -0.08 10.34
C SER A 293 -6.13 1.21 11.14
N SER A 294 -6.85 1.34 12.25
CA SER A 294 -6.72 2.48 13.16
C SER A 294 -7.22 2.14 14.57
N ASN A 295 -6.69 2.85 15.56
CA ASN A 295 -7.24 2.85 16.92
C ASN A 295 -8.34 3.91 17.12
N SER A 296 -8.61 4.72 16.10
CA SER A 296 -9.63 5.76 16.13
C SER A 296 -10.80 5.41 15.21
N ARG A 297 -11.98 5.24 15.81
CA ARG A 297 -13.21 4.98 15.08
C ARG A 297 -13.54 6.08 14.08
N SER A 298 -13.44 7.34 14.51
CA SER A 298 -13.70 8.48 13.63
C SER A 298 -12.74 8.49 12.43
N SER A 299 -11.48 8.11 12.63
CA SER A 299 -10.47 8.10 11.57
C SER A 299 -10.71 7.00 10.54
N ILE A 300 -11.04 5.78 10.98
CA ILE A 300 -11.32 4.68 10.04
C ILE A 300 -12.62 4.91 9.25
N LEU A 301 -13.65 5.47 9.88
CA LEU A 301 -14.90 5.84 9.20
C LEU A 301 -14.68 7.00 8.23
N ALA A 302 -13.96 8.04 8.65
CA ALA A 302 -13.62 9.17 7.79
C ALA A 302 -12.80 8.72 6.57
N PHE A 303 -11.80 7.85 6.75
CA PHE A 303 -11.01 7.37 5.62
C PHE A 303 -11.83 6.49 4.67
N THR A 304 -12.61 5.53 5.21
CA THR A 304 -13.38 4.61 4.35
C THR A 304 -14.44 5.36 3.54
N SER A 305 -15.07 6.39 4.12
CA SER A 305 -16.05 7.23 3.42
C SER A 305 -15.44 8.17 2.36
N LEU A 306 -14.10 8.31 2.31
CA LEU A 306 -13.40 9.00 1.22
C LEU A 306 -13.06 8.09 0.05
N LEU A 307 -13.08 6.77 0.25
CA LEU A 307 -12.79 5.80 -0.81
C LEU A 307 -14.00 5.59 -1.71
N LYS A 308 -13.80 5.61 -3.02
CA LYS A 308 -14.78 5.04 -3.97
C LYS A 308 -14.92 3.52 -3.74
N ARG A 309 -15.93 2.92 -4.37
CA ARG A 309 -16.04 1.46 -4.44
C ARG A 309 -14.81 0.86 -5.14
N PRO A 310 -14.42 -0.39 -4.82
CA PRO A 310 -13.35 -1.09 -5.53
C PRO A 310 -13.56 -1.07 -7.05
N ALA A 311 -12.59 -0.53 -7.78
CA ALA A 311 -12.64 -0.35 -9.23
C ALA A 311 -11.97 -1.54 -9.95
N LEU A 312 -12.68 -2.67 -10.01
CA LEU A 312 -12.22 -3.88 -10.69
C LEU A 312 -13.40 -4.74 -11.17
N PRO A 313 -13.21 -5.61 -12.18
CA PRO A 313 -14.22 -6.59 -12.58
C PRO A 313 -14.54 -7.57 -11.44
N PRO A 314 -15.83 -7.96 -11.25
CA PRO A 314 -16.23 -8.88 -10.20
C PRO A 314 -15.45 -10.20 -10.18
N ALA A 315 -15.02 -10.70 -11.34
CA ALA A 315 -14.25 -11.94 -11.46
C ALA A 315 -12.89 -11.92 -10.72
N TYR A 316 -12.36 -10.74 -10.38
CA TYR A 316 -11.11 -10.60 -9.63
C TYR A 316 -11.34 -10.34 -8.13
N CYS A 317 -12.58 -10.06 -7.71
CA CYS A 317 -12.92 -9.78 -6.31
C CYS A 317 -13.47 -11.03 -5.64
N TYR A 318 -12.78 -11.51 -4.61
CA TYR A 318 -13.09 -12.74 -3.88
C TYR A 318 -13.54 -12.48 -2.43
N ALA A 319 -13.80 -11.23 -2.08
CA ALA A 319 -14.30 -10.82 -0.77
C ALA A 319 -15.51 -9.88 -0.93
N GLU A 320 -16.44 -9.92 0.03
CA GLU A 320 -17.48 -8.90 0.16
C GLU A 320 -16.89 -7.68 0.85
N LEU A 321 -16.85 -6.54 0.15
CA LEU A 321 -16.16 -5.33 0.60
C LEU A 321 -17.15 -4.19 0.90
N PRO A 322 -16.93 -3.40 1.97
CA PRO A 322 -15.78 -3.48 2.89
C PRO A 322 -15.92 -4.65 3.86
N LEU A 323 -14.83 -5.38 4.08
CA LEU A 323 -14.80 -6.52 5.02
C LEU A 323 -14.18 -6.08 6.35
N VAL A 324 -14.96 -6.14 7.43
CA VAL A 324 -14.46 -5.86 8.78
C VAL A 324 -13.64 -7.05 9.28
N LEU A 325 -12.36 -6.82 9.56
CA LEU A 325 -11.43 -7.84 10.06
C LEU A 325 -11.25 -7.75 11.58
N VAL A 326 -11.14 -6.52 12.08
CA VAL A 326 -11.04 -6.22 13.51
C VAL A 326 -12.05 -5.13 13.86
N ASP A 327 -12.80 -5.35 14.92
CA ASP A 327 -13.79 -4.41 15.44
C ASP A 327 -13.87 -4.53 16.97
N THR A 328 -14.59 -3.60 17.59
CA THR A 328 -14.88 -3.62 19.02
C THR A 328 -16.38 -3.76 19.26
N SER A 329 -16.77 -4.63 20.20
CA SER A 329 -18.18 -4.84 20.55
C SER A 329 -18.83 -3.61 21.19
N SER A 330 -18.05 -2.77 21.85
CA SER A 330 -18.54 -1.55 22.53
C SER A 330 -18.82 -0.39 21.58
N ASP A 331 -18.18 -0.34 20.42
CA ASP A 331 -18.28 0.78 19.48
C ASP A 331 -18.02 0.29 18.04
N PRO A 332 -18.93 -0.53 17.48
CA PRO A 332 -18.71 -1.22 16.22
C PRO A 332 -18.76 -0.27 15.01
N ILE A 333 -18.11 -0.68 13.92
CA ILE A 333 -18.07 0.09 12.66
C ILE A 333 -18.89 -0.56 11.53
N GLY A 334 -19.13 -1.87 11.57
CA GLY A 334 -19.69 -2.60 10.42
C GLY A 334 -20.97 -2.00 9.83
N ALA A 335 -21.93 -1.59 10.66
CA ALA A 335 -23.22 -1.05 10.20
C ALA A 335 -23.17 0.38 9.64
N VAL A 336 -22.05 1.10 9.83
CA VAL A 336 -21.91 2.51 9.44
C VAL A 336 -20.81 2.75 8.40
N LEU A 337 -20.07 1.70 8.03
CA LEU A 337 -19.12 1.76 6.92
C LEU A 337 -19.87 1.99 5.60
N HIS A 338 -19.37 2.93 4.82
CA HIS A 338 -19.90 3.27 3.51
C HIS A 338 -18.77 3.82 2.64
N TRP A 339 -18.95 3.70 1.33
CA TRP A 339 -18.05 4.27 0.36
C TRP A 339 -18.42 5.72 0.06
N ARG A 340 -17.48 6.48 -0.50
CA ARG A 340 -17.74 7.79 -1.05
C ARG A 340 -18.79 7.71 -2.16
N GLY A 341 -19.87 8.46 -1.99
CA GLY A 341 -20.99 8.50 -2.93
C GLY A 341 -22.04 7.42 -2.70
N ASP A 342 -21.89 6.56 -1.70
CA ASP A 342 -23.01 5.76 -1.19
C ASP A 342 -24.01 6.72 -0.52
N VAL A 343 -25.01 7.17 -1.28
CA VAL A 343 -26.12 7.93 -0.72
C VAL A 343 -26.95 6.96 0.11
N GLY A 344 -27.03 7.19 1.42
CA GLY A 344 -27.77 6.34 2.33
C GLY A 344 -29.20 6.08 1.85
N HIS A 345 -29.45 4.90 1.29
CA HIS A 345 -30.77 4.30 1.37
C HIS A 345 -30.94 3.86 2.82
N ALA A 346 -31.34 4.80 3.66
CA ALA A 346 -32.07 4.45 4.88
C ALA A 346 -33.27 3.64 4.40
N SER A 347 -33.16 2.32 4.52
CA SER A 347 -34.24 1.41 4.21
C SER A 347 -35.39 1.72 5.16
N HIS A 348 -36.34 2.54 4.72
CA HIS A 348 -37.70 2.48 5.22
C HIS A 348 -38.25 1.11 4.84
N ARG A 349 -37.98 0.11 5.67
CA ARG A 349 -38.88 -1.03 5.79
C ARG A 349 -40.12 -0.50 6.50
N THR A 350 -41.04 0.07 5.75
CA THR A 350 -42.44 0.14 6.17
C THR A 350 -42.94 -1.29 6.27
N ALA A 351 -43.28 -1.69 7.49
CA ALA A 351 -44.14 -2.81 7.73
C ALA A 351 -45.49 -2.55 7.03
N ALA A 352 -45.91 -3.51 6.20
CA ALA A 352 -47.29 -3.77 5.85
C ALA A 352 -47.40 -5.29 5.61
#